data_AF-D5U5G0-F1
#
_entry.id   AF-D5U5G0-F1
#
_cell.length_a   1.000
_cell.length_b   1.000
_cell.length_c   1.000
_cell.angle_alpha   90.00
_cell.angle_beta   90.00
_cell.angle_gamma   90.00
#
_symmetry.space_group_name_H-M   'P 1'
#
loop_
_entity.id
_entity.type
_entity.pdbx_description
1 polymer ?
#
loop_
_entity_poly.entity_id
_entity_poly.type
_entity_poly.pdbx_seq_one_letter_code
_entity_poly.pdbx_strand_id
1 'polypeptide(L)'
;MLLYQEMFNDCLKEYYNVFEELLNCLENNDKEQFEINIAPFVYKEDNEEEYTKDKNYIERLKLVLSMLYHKNINDLMNKKSFEDLLVFLFEEEIKDRQSNSYQGIGTSLEIISFLFVKLYNGDINKLLSKYKYLFDKAKNANFDCNCGYGIDYYNDYNYYNERLDELNLDSIISYTIDINELTLFSKLVCIWKSNVKEWDKNNLDKLKYYVSFIEDKESLLETNKKLFEMALQENESNWEIVSALNSYLKSLIDNNKYDYAWQLISKYMNNIKNIQDDNFYDINLGRYIIERAADIMFNIKDDETEKEIWAFISEPFTNKHSSFYIKLYEKVLLCCDIVKDEKLQNKISKEYQKELKKSKIYLNIDKQL
;
A
#
# COMPACT_ATOMS: atom_id res chain seq x y z
N MET A 1 -7.65 13.70 -26.15
CA MET A 1 -7.00 13.16 -24.94
C MET A 1 -6.03 14.20 -24.42
N LEU A 2 -5.85 14.23 -23.10
CA LEU A 2 -4.82 15.01 -22.41
C LEU A 2 -3.50 14.22 -22.37
N LEU A 3 -2.37 14.90 -22.15
CA LEU A 3 -1.04 14.26 -22.16
C LEU A 3 -0.95 13.01 -21.27
N TYR A 4 -1.49 13.07 -20.05
CA TYR A 4 -1.43 11.92 -19.12
C TYR A 4 -2.27 10.72 -19.58
N GLN A 5 -3.35 10.96 -20.34
CA GLN A 5 -4.16 9.93 -20.96
C GLN A 5 -3.39 9.28 -22.12
N GLU A 6 -2.71 10.06 -22.95
CA GLU A 6 -1.85 9.55 -24.02
C GLU A 6 -0.73 8.67 -23.46
N MET A 7 -0.05 9.12 -22.39
CA MET A 7 1.00 8.35 -21.73
C MET A 7 0.51 7.01 -21.19
N PHE A 8 -0.70 6.98 -20.62
CA PHE A 8 -1.29 5.72 -20.14
C PHE A 8 -1.73 4.81 -21.29
N ASN A 9 -2.29 5.38 -22.36
CA ASN A 9 -2.64 4.61 -23.55
C ASN A 9 -1.41 3.98 -24.21
N ASP A 10 -0.29 4.69 -24.24
CA ASP A 10 0.99 4.16 -24.73
C ASP A 10 1.50 3.00 -23.86
N CYS A 11 1.29 3.06 -22.54
CA CYS A 11 1.62 1.97 -21.61
C CYS A 11 0.82 0.68 -21.90
N LEU A 12 -0.41 0.79 -22.38
CA LEU A 12 -1.28 -0.36 -22.69
C LEU A 12 -1.12 -0.87 -24.13
N LYS A 13 -0.34 -0.17 -24.96
CA LYS A 13 -0.32 -0.37 -26.42
C LYS A 13 0.10 -1.77 -26.85
N GLU A 14 1.09 -2.36 -26.17
CA GLU A 14 1.54 -3.71 -26.46
C GLU A 14 0.45 -4.74 -26.12
N TYR A 15 -0.30 -4.52 -25.04
CA TYR A 15 -1.39 -5.39 -24.61
C TYR A 15 -2.61 -5.32 -25.53
N TYR A 16 -2.86 -4.21 -26.23
CA TYR A 16 -3.90 -4.16 -27.26
C TYR A 16 -3.65 -5.19 -28.37
N ASN A 17 -2.40 -5.33 -28.84
CA ASN A 17 -2.06 -6.31 -29.86
C ASN A 17 -2.20 -7.74 -29.32
N VAL A 18 -1.71 -8.00 -28.11
CA VAL A 18 -1.83 -9.31 -27.45
C VAL A 18 -3.31 -9.70 -27.27
N PHE A 19 -4.15 -8.75 -26.86
CA PHE A 19 -5.59 -8.96 -26.74
C PHE A 19 -6.23 -9.35 -28.09
N GLU A 20 -5.95 -8.61 -29.17
CA GLU A 20 -6.47 -8.94 -30.50
C GLU A 20 -5.97 -10.31 -30.99
N GLU A 21 -4.70 -10.66 -30.72
CA GLU A 21 -4.14 -11.97 -31.04
C GLU A 21 -4.83 -13.11 -30.28
N LEU A 22 -5.09 -12.95 -28.98
CA LEU A 22 -5.82 -13.94 -28.18
C LEU A 22 -7.23 -14.18 -28.73
N LEU A 23 -7.94 -13.11 -29.12
CA LEU A 23 -9.25 -13.25 -29.76
C LEU A 23 -9.17 -13.99 -31.09
N ASN A 24 -8.18 -13.67 -31.92
CA ASN A 24 -7.97 -14.34 -33.21
C ASN A 24 -7.64 -15.83 -33.03
N CYS A 25 -6.84 -16.20 -32.02
CA CYS A 25 -6.56 -17.61 -31.73
C CYS A 25 -7.84 -18.37 -31.36
N LEU A 26 -8.69 -17.79 -30.50
CA LEU A 26 -9.97 -18.38 -30.12
C LEU A 26 -10.94 -18.49 -31.30
N GLU A 27 -11.04 -17.47 -32.16
CA GLU A 27 -11.90 -17.50 -33.36
C GLU A 27 -11.48 -18.58 -34.37
N ASN A 28 -10.17 -18.79 -34.52
CA ASN A 28 -9.60 -19.78 -35.43
C ASN A 28 -9.45 -21.17 -34.80
N ASN A 29 -9.81 -21.34 -33.51
CA ASN A 29 -9.57 -22.55 -32.72
C ASN A 29 -8.07 -22.96 -32.68
N ASP A 30 -7.17 -22.00 -32.75
CA ASP A 30 -5.73 -22.22 -32.65
C ASP A 30 -5.30 -22.34 -31.19
N LYS A 31 -5.45 -23.55 -30.64
CA LYS A 31 -5.19 -23.84 -29.23
C LYS A 31 -3.72 -23.68 -28.86
N GLU A 32 -2.81 -24.07 -29.75
CA GLU A 32 -1.37 -24.01 -29.47
C GLU A 32 -0.92 -22.56 -29.33
N GLN A 33 -1.31 -21.71 -30.28
CA GLN A 33 -0.96 -20.29 -30.21
C GLN A 33 -1.68 -19.58 -29.06
N PHE A 34 -2.93 -19.95 -28.76
CA PHE A 34 -3.63 -19.42 -27.60
C PHE A 34 -2.90 -19.75 -26.29
N GLU A 35 -2.50 -21.01 -26.10
CA GLU A 35 -1.78 -21.45 -24.90
C GLU A 35 -0.45 -20.71 -24.71
N ILE A 36 0.30 -20.48 -25.79
CA ILE A 36 1.54 -19.71 -25.78
C ILE A 36 1.26 -18.25 -25.37
N ASN A 37 0.26 -17.62 -25.99
CA ASN A 37 -0.02 -16.21 -25.79
C ASN A 37 -0.70 -15.92 -24.44
N ILE A 38 -1.50 -16.85 -23.92
CA ILE A 38 -2.22 -16.66 -22.65
C ILE A 38 -1.33 -16.94 -21.43
N ALA A 39 -0.24 -17.70 -21.59
CA ALA A 39 0.63 -18.15 -20.50
C ALA A 39 1.10 -17.06 -19.52
N PRO A 40 1.43 -15.81 -19.95
CA PRO A 40 1.81 -14.74 -19.05
C PRO A 40 0.68 -14.24 -18.13
N PHE A 41 -0.57 -14.57 -18.46
CA PHE A 41 -1.76 -14.08 -17.76
C PHE A 41 -2.41 -15.16 -16.88
N VAL A 42 -2.03 -16.43 -17.05
CA VAL A 42 -2.53 -17.55 -16.25
C VAL A 42 -2.10 -17.39 -14.80
N TYR A 43 -2.99 -17.68 -13.85
CA TYR A 43 -2.65 -17.67 -12.43
C TYR A 43 -1.42 -18.55 -12.16
N LYS A 44 -0.46 -17.99 -11.43
CA LYS A 44 0.73 -18.71 -11.03
C LYS A 44 1.07 -18.39 -9.59
N GLU A 45 0.83 -19.36 -8.72
CA GLU A 45 1.21 -19.30 -7.31
C GLU A 45 2.71 -19.01 -7.15
N ASP A 46 3.02 -18.04 -6.30
CA ASP A 46 4.36 -17.67 -5.85
C ASP A 46 4.38 -17.62 -4.33
N ASN A 47 5.11 -18.56 -3.73
CA ASN A 47 5.25 -18.68 -2.27
C ASN A 47 6.56 -18.02 -1.85
N GLU A 48 6.46 -16.79 -1.33
CA GLU A 48 7.54 -16.18 -0.55
C GLU A 48 7.45 -16.71 0.90
N GLU A 49 8.55 -16.65 1.67
CA GLU A 49 8.72 -17.38 2.96
C GLU A 49 7.56 -17.23 3.97
N GLU A 50 6.75 -16.17 3.87
CA GLU A 50 5.62 -15.89 4.76
C GLU A 50 4.27 -15.64 4.05
N TYR A 51 4.22 -15.55 2.71
CA TYR A 51 3.01 -15.15 1.98
C TYR A 51 2.91 -15.78 0.58
N THR A 52 1.70 -16.16 0.20
CA THR A 52 1.33 -16.63 -1.15
C THR A 52 0.73 -15.49 -1.96
N LYS A 53 1.19 -15.31 -3.21
CA LYS A 53 0.65 -14.34 -4.17
C LYS A 53 0.58 -14.92 -5.58
N ASP A 54 -0.13 -14.25 -6.49
CA ASP A 54 -0.09 -14.56 -7.92
C ASP A 54 1.03 -13.77 -8.63
N LYS A 55 2.00 -14.50 -9.17
CA LYS A 55 3.13 -13.95 -9.93
C LYS A 55 2.70 -13.16 -11.16
N ASN A 56 1.58 -13.55 -11.77
CA ASN A 56 1.13 -13.05 -13.06
C ASN A 56 0.00 -12.02 -12.95
N TYR A 57 -0.40 -11.62 -11.73
CA TYR A 57 -1.50 -10.68 -11.50
C TYR A 57 -1.33 -9.35 -12.25
N ILE A 58 -0.13 -8.75 -12.20
CA ILE A 58 0.15 -7.46 -12.85
C ILE A 58 -0.05 -7.55 -14.36
N GLU A 59 0.48 -8.59 -14.99
CA GLU A 59 0.36 -8.79 -16.44
C GLU A 59 -1.10 -9.01 -16.84
N ARG A 60 -1.85 -9.78 -16.05
CA ARG A 60 -3.28 -10.00 -16.27
C ARG A 60 -4.09 -8.71 -16.12
N LEU A 61 -3.80 -7.88 -15.13
CA LEU A 61 -4.45 -6.59 -14.95
C LEU A 61 -4.18 -5.64 -16.12
N LYS A 62 -2.94 -5.61 -16.64
CA LYS A 62 -2.61 -4.82 -17.84
C LYS A 62 -3.40 -5.28 -19.06
N LEU A 63 -3.55 -6.59 -19.27
CA LEU A 63 -4.41 -7.14 -20.32
C LEU A 63 -5.87 -6.70 -20.13
N VAL A 64 -6.42 -6.81 -18.93
CA VAL A 64 -7.81 -6.44 -18.62
C VAL A 64 -8.05 -4.93 -18.81
N LEU A 65 -7.12 -4.07 -18.39
CA LEU A 65 -7.18 -2.64 -18.67
C LEU A 65 -7.12 -2.36 -20.18
N SER A 66 -6.31 -3.12 -20.92
CA SER A 66 -6.22 -3.01 -22.37
C SER A 66 -7.53 -3.41 -23.06
N MET A 67 -8.27 -4.38 -22.51
CA MET A 67 -9.61 -4.75 -22.98
C MET A 67 -10.59 -3.61 -22.70
N LEU A 68 -10.61 -3.08 -21.48
CA LEU A 68 -11.53 -2.01 -21.07
C LEU A 68 -11.37 -0.75 -21.94
N TYR A 69 -10.13 -0.37 -22.27
CA TYR A 69 -9.83 0.85 -23.02
C TYR A 69 -9.56 0.63 -24.51
N HIS A 70 -9.83 -0.57 -25.03
CA HIS A 70 -9.62 -0.84 -26.44
C HIS A 70 -10.53 0.03 -27.32
N LYS A 71 -9.95 0.71 -28.32
CA LYS A 71 -10.69 1.63 -29.22
C LYS A 71 -11.90 1.00 -29.92
N ASN A 72 -11.85 -0.31 -30.16
CA ASN A 72 -12.89 -1.08 -30.86
C ASN A 72 -13.67 -2.01 -29.91
N ILE A 73 -13.67 -1.74 -28.59
CA ILE A 73 -14.23 -2.65 -27.59
C ILE A 73 -15.68 -3.06 -27.90
N ASN A 74 -16.54 -2.12 -28.32
CA ASN A 74 -17.93 -2.41 -28.65
C ASN A 74 -18.10 -3.45 -29.77
N ASP A 75 -17.22 -3.42 -30.78
CA ASP A 75 -17.25 -4.39 -31.87
C ASP A 75 -16.71 -5.75 -31.41
N LEU A 76 -15.63 -5.73 -30.63
CA LEU A 76 -14.99 -6.95 -30.11
C LEU A 76 -15.89 -7.69 -29.11
N MET A 77 -16.66 -6.98 -28.29
CA MET A 77 -17.58 -7.58 -27.31
C MET A 77 -18.66 -8.45 -27.94
N ASN A 78 -19.02 -8.21 -29.21
CA ASN A 78 -20.01 -9.02 -29.90
C ASN A 78 -19.48 -10.41 -30.33
N LYS A 79 -18.17 -10.64 -30.20
CA LYS A 79 -17.52 -11.91 -30.58
C LYS A 79 -17.64 -12.94 -29.47
N LYS A 80 -17.90 -14.20 -29.85
CA LYS A 80 -17.91 -15.33 -28.90
C LYS A 80 -16.55 -15.51 -28.21
N SER A 81 -15.45 -15.26 -28.93
CA SER A 81 -14.07 -15.29 -28.43
C SER A 81 -13.82 -14.30 -27.30
N PHE A 82 -14.47 -13.13 -27.32
CA PHE A 82 -14.34 -12.16 -26.24
C PHE A 82 -14.97 -12.68 -24.95
N GLU A 83 -16.16 -13.26 -25.05
CA GLU A 83 -16.81 -13.91 -23.91
C GLU A 83 -15.97 -15.08 -23.37
N ASP A 84 -15.40 -15.91 -24.25
CA ASP A 84 -14.56 -17.05 -23.83
C ASP A 84 -13.27 -16.58 -23.13
N LEU A 85 -12.63 -15.51 -23.62
CA LEU A 85 -11.48 -14.91 -22.96
C LEU A 85 -11.85 -14.31 -21.60
N LEU A 86 -12.99 -13.60 -21.50
CA LEU A 86 -13.46 -13.08 -20.22
C LEU A 86 -13.70 -14.18 -19.19
N VAL A 87 -14.34 -15.29 -19.58
CA VAL A 87 -14.55 -16.45 -18.70
C VAL A 87 -13.22 -17.00 -18.21
N PHE A 88 -12.26 -17.19 -19.11
CA PHE A 88 -10.93 -17.67 -18.76
C PHE A 88 -10.25 -16.76 -17.73
N LEU A 89 -10.18 -15.46 -17.99
CA LEU A 89 -9.52 -14.50 -17.09
C LEU A 89 -10.23 -14.41 -15.74
N PHE A 90 -11.57 -14.51 -15.71
CA PHE A 90 -12.34 -14.52 -14.46
C PHE A 90 -12.00 -15.75 -13.60
N GLU A 91 -11.83 -16.92 -14.22
CA GLU A 91 -11.41 -18.13 -13.51
C GLU A 91 -10.00 -18.01 -12.94
N GLU A 92 -9.06 -17.38 -13.65
CA GLU A 92 -7.71 -17.12 -13.13
C GLU A 92 -7.73 -16.14 -11.94
N GLU A 93 -8.56 -15.10 -11.99
CA GLU A 93 -8.75 -14.18 -10.86
C GLU A 93 -9.34 -14.88 -9.63
N ILE A 94 -10.30 -15.79 -9.81
CA ILE A 94 -10.84 -16.57 -8.68
C ILE A 94 -9.74 -17.38 -8.00
N LYS A 95 -8.83 -18.01 -8.76
CA LYS A 95 -7.72 -18.81 -8.19
C LYS A 95 -6.80 -17.94 -7.34
N ASP A 96 -6.47 -16.74 -7.82
CA ASP A 96 -5.69 -15.77 -7.06
C ASP A 96 -6.44 -15.41 -5.76
N ARG A 97 -7.69 -14.99 -5.85
CA ARG A 97 -8.49 -14.61 -4.66
C ARG A 97 -8.66 -15.72 -3.63
N GLN A 98 -8.65 -16.98 -4.04
CA GLN A 98 -8.77 -18.14 -3.15
C GLN A 98 -7.47 -18.51 -2.43
N SER A 99 -6.31 -18.14 -2.99
CA SER A 99 -4.99 -18.60 -2.53
C SER A 99 -4.11 -17.48 -1.97
N ASN A 100 -4.38 -16.22 -2.34
CA ASN A 100 -3.58 -15.09 -1.94
C ASN A 100 -3.66 -14.86 -0.43
N SER A 101 -2.51 -14.70 0.21
CA SER A 101 -2.43 -14.39 1.63
C SER A 101 -2.96 -13.00 1.96
N TYR A 102 -2.90 -12.08 0.99
CA TYR A 102 -3.50 -10.75 1.10
C TYR A 102 -4.98 -10.81 0.69
N GLN A 103 -5.85 -10.40 1.61
CA GLN A 103 -7.28 -10.29 1.35
C GLN A 103 -7.57 -9.06 0.45
N GLY A 104 -8.61 -9.16 -0.37
CA GLY A 104 -9.07 -8.08 -1.23
C GLY A 104 -9.93 -8.57 -2.40
N ILE A 105 -10.67 -7.67 -3.05
CA ILE A 105 -11.49 -7.99 -4.24
C ILE A 105 -10.61 -8.06 -5.49
N GLY A 106 -9.70 -7.10 -5.67
CA GLY A 106 -8.80 -7.02 -6.82
C GLY A 106 -9.37 -6.26 -8.01
N THR A 107 -8.65 -5.22 -8.44
CA THR A 107 -9.01 -4.36 -9.58
C THR A 107 -9.35 -5.16 -10.84
N SER A 108 -8.60 -6.24 -11.10
CA SER A 108 -8.81 -7.09 -12.27
C SER A 108 -10.17 -7.80 -12.23
N LEU A 109 -10.51 -8.44 -11.11
CA LEU A 109 -11.82 -9.09 -10.92
C LEU A 109 -12.99 -8.09 -11.06
N GLU A 110 -12.83 -6.88 -10.55
CA GLU A 110 -13.84 -5.82 -10.63
C GLU A 110 -14.05 -5.35 -12.09
N ILE A 111 -12.97 -5.11 -12.83
CA ILE A 111 -13.07 -4.72 -14.25
C ILE A 111 -13.66 -5.85 -15.09
N ILE A 112 -13.24 -7.10 -14.90
CA ILE A 112 -13.82 -8.24 -15.65
C ILE A 112 -15.32 -8.38 -15.32
N SER A 113 -15.72 -8.20 -14.06
CA SER A 113 -17.13 -8.20 -13.66
C SER A 113 -17.93 -7.09 -14.37
N PHE A 114 -17.37 -5.89 -14.44
CA PHE A 114 -17.95 -4.78 -15.21
C PHE A 114 -18.08 -5.10 -16.70
N LEU A 115 -17.05 -5.69 -17.31
CA LEU A 115 -17.08 -6.11 -18.72
C LEU A 115 -18.13 -7.20 -18.98
N PHE A 116 -18.37 -8.12 -18.04
CA PHE A 116 -19.48 -9.07 -18.12
C PHE A 116 -20.84 -8.38 -18.10
N VAL A 117 -21.06 -7.42 -17.19
CA VAL A 117 -22.31 -6.65 -17.15
C VAL A 117 -22.55 -5.93 -18.48
N LYS A 118 -21.50 -5.34 -19.07
CA LYS A 118 -21.55 -4.67 -20.37
C LYS A 118 -21.83 -5.63 -21.52
N LEU A 119 -21.18 -6.79 -21.55
CA LEU A 119 -21.41 -7.82 -22.56
C LEU A 119 -22.88 -8.26 -22.62
N TYR A 120 -23.56 -8.20 -21.46
CA TYR A 120 -24.96 -8.53 -21.32
C TYR A 120 -25.90 -7.32 -21.33
N ASN A 121 -25.41 -6.14 -21.74
CA ASN A 121 -26.16 -4.88 -21.81
C ASN A 121 -26.88 -4.52 -20.49
N GLY A 122 -26.25 -4.81 -19.35
CA GLY A 122 -26.84 -4.56 -18.02
C GLY A 122 -27.91 -5.58 -17.59
N ASP A 123 -28.21 -6.61 -18.40
CA ASP A 123 -29.17 -7.65 -18.02
C ASP A 123 -28.52 -8.67 -17.07
N ILE A 124 -28.51 -8.32 -15.79
CA ILE A 124 -27.96 -9.14 -14.69
C ILE A 124 -28.65 -10.51 -14.62
N ASN A 125 -29.95 -10.60 -14.89
CA ASN A 125 -30.67 -11.87 -14.85
C ASN A 125 -30.17 -12.81 -15.95
N LYS A 126 -30.00 -12.29 -17.17
CA LYS A 126 -29.45 -13.07 -18.29
C LYS A 126 -27.99 -13.48 -18.03
N LEU A 127 -27.17 -12.56 -17.50
CA LEU A 127 -25.79 -12.84 -17.12
C LEU A 127 -25.71 -13.97 -16.08
N LEU A 128 -26.44 -13.85 -14.97
CA LEU A 128 -26.44 -14.85 -13.90
C LEU A 128 -27.09 -16.17 -14.32
N SER A 129 -28.03 -16.16 -15.27
CA SER A 129 -28.59 -17.41 -15.82
C SER A 129 -27.53 -18.34 -16.42
N LYS A 130 -26.40 -17.78 -16.89
CA LYS A 130 -25.29 -18.52 -17.49
C LYS A 130 -24.09 -18.67 -16.54
N TYR A 131 -23.73 -17.60 -15.82
CA TYR A 131 -22.47 -17.53 -15.08
C TYR A 131 -22.62 -17.39 -13.57
N LYS A 132 -23.81 -17.64 -12.99
CA LYS A 132 -24.02 -17.59 -11.54
C LYS A 132 -22.93 -18.33 -10.75
N TYR A 133 -22.48 -19.49 -11.23
CA TYR A 133 -21.44 -20.26 -10.55
C TYR A 133 -20.08 -19.52 -10.46
N LEU A 134 -19.70 -18.69 -11.44
CA LEU A 134 -18.47 -17.91 -11.40
C LEU A 134 -18.59 -16.78 -10.38
N PHE A 135 -19.68 -16.02 -10.42
CA PHE A 135 -19.94 -14.93 -9.49
C PHE A 135 -20.09 -15.42 -8.05
N ASP A 136 -20.75 -16.57 -7.83
CA ASP A 136 -20.83 -17.20 -6.52
C ASP A 136 -19.44 -17.65 -6.03
N LYS A 137 -18.58 -18.20 -6.90
CA LYS A 137 -17.20 -18.54 -6.54
C LYS A 137 -16.37 -17.30 -6.18
N ALA A 138 -16.43 -16.24 -6.98
CA ALA A 138 -15.75 -14.98 -6.70
C ALA A 138 -16.23 -14.37 -5.36
N LYS A 139 -17.54 -14.34 -5.12
CA LYS A 139 -18.13 -13.86 -3.86
C LYS A 139 -17.58 -14.60 -2.64
N ASN A 140 -17.34 -15.90 -2.76
CA ASN A 140 -16.85 -16.74 -1.67
C ASN A 140 -15.33 -16.98 -1.70
N ALA A 141 -14.58 -16.26 -2.53
CA ALA A 141 -13.15 -16.53 -2.71
C ALA A 141 -12.33 -16.19 -1.47
N ASN A 142 -12.66 -15.10 -0.77
CA ASN A 142 -12.01 -14.67 0.46
C ASN A 142 -12.95 -13.78 1.30
N PHE A 143 -12.48 -13.30 2.46
CA PHE A 143 -13.31 -12.51 3.37
C PHE A 143 -13.80 -11.20 2.75
N ASP A 144 -12.90 -10.46 2.10
CA ASP A 144 -13.21 -9.15 1.50
C ASP A 144 -14.18 -9.28 0.32
N CYS A 145 -14.04 -10.32 -0.51
CA CYS A 145 -15.03 -10.65 -1.53
C CYS A 145 -16.40 -10.93 -0.89
N ASN A 146 -16.44 -11.77 0.15
CA ASN A 146 -17.70 -12.13 0.80
C ASN A 146 -18.39 -10.92 1.43
N CYS A 147 -17.63 -9.94 1.91
CA CYS A 147 -18.20 -8.71 2.48
C CYS A 147 -18.52 -7.65 1.43
N GLY A 148 -17.66 -7.41 0.45
CA GLY A 148 -17.71 -6.24 -0.43
C GLY A 148 -17.99 -6.50 -1.92
N TYR A 149 -17.71 -7.71 -2.43
CA TYR A 149 -17.94 -8.01 -3.84
C TYR A 149 -19.42 -8.23 -4.15
N GLY A 150 -19.95 -7.66 -5.24
CA GLY A 150 -21.34 -7.87 -5.63
C GLY A 150 -21.60 -7.41 -7.04
N ILE A 151 -22.27 -8.25 -7.84
CA ILE A 151 -22.53 -7.92 -9.25
C ILE A 151 -23.46 -6.71 -9.40
N ASP A 152 -24.36 -6.51 -8.44
CA ASP A 152 -25.35 -5.43 -8.46
C ASP A 152 -24.68 -4.04 -8.39
N TYR A 153 -23.48 -3.92 -7.80
CA TYR A 153 -22.73 -2.67 -7.74
C TYR A 153 -22.31 -2.17 -9.13
N TYR A 154 -22.09 -3.07 -10.08
CA TYR A 154 -21.64 -2.72 -11.44
C TYR A 154 -22.80 -2.38 -12.38
N ASN A 155 -24.06 -2.53 -11.94
CA ASN A 155 -25.23 -2.11 -12.68
C ASN A 155 -25.56 -0.62 -12.48
N ASP A 156 -24.97 0.02 -11.47
CA ASP A 156 -25.02 1.47 -11.30
C ASP A 156 -24.03 2.10 -12.30
N TYR A 157 -24.56 2.81 -13.29
CA TYR A 157 -23.96 3.07 -14.62
C TYR A 157 -22.60 3.80 -14.70
N ASN A 158 -21.86 4.00 -13.61
CA ASN A 158 -20.62 4.80 -13.61
C ASN A 158 -19.48 4.23 -12.73
N TYR A 159 -19.49 2.93 -12.42
CA TYR A 159 -18.44 2.37 -11.56
C TYR A 159 -17.04 2.50 -12.18
N TYR A 160 -16.89 2.17 -13.46
CA TYR A 160 -15.70 2.46 -14.24
C TYR A 160 -16.01 3.46 -15.36
N ASN A 161 -15.06 4.34 -15.63
CA ASN A 161 -15.10 5.12 -16.86
C ASN A 161 -14.67 4.23 -18.04
N GLU A 162 -15.57 4.06 -19.01
CA GLU A 162 -15.37 3.24 -20.22
C GLU A 162 -14.46 3.90 -21.24
N ARG A 163 -14.27 5.20 -21.12
CA ARG A 163 -13.53 6.01 -22.07
C ARG A 163 -12.24 6.49 -21.44
N LEU A 164 -11.13 6.08 -22.05
CA LEU A 164 -9.80 6.48 -21.62
C LEU A 164 -9.66 8.02 -21.61
N ASP A 165 -10.29 8.70 -22.57
CA ASP A 165 -10.24 10.16 -22.68
C ASP A 165 -11.09 10.91 -21.66
N GLU A 166 -11.87 10.21 -20.85
CA GLU A 166 -12.62 10.75 -19.72
C GLU A 166 -12.01 10.40 -18.36
N LEU A 167 -10.94 9.58 -18.33
CA LEU A 167 -10.20 9.32 -17.11
C LEU A 167 -9.53 10.59 -16.60
N ASN A 168 -9.71 10.84 -15.30
CA ASN A 168 -8.96 11.87 -14.62
C ASN A 168 -7.55 11.36 -14.25
N LEU A 169 -6.67 12.29 -13.91
CA LEU A 169 -5.27 11.99 -13.57
C LEU A 169 -5.14 11.07 -12.35
N ASP A 170 -6.01 11.19 -11.36
CA ASP A 170 -5.96 10.39 -10.13
C ASP A 170 -6.28 8.93 -10.39
N SER A 171 -7.29 8.65 -11.23
CA SER A 171 -7.64 7.29 -11.67
C SER A 171 -6.45 6.64 -12.39
N ILE A 172 -5.79 7.37 -13.29
CA ILE A 172 -4.63 6.83 -14.01
C ILE A 172 -3.44 6.61 -13.06
N ILE A 173 -3.20 7.53 -12.11
CA ILE A 173 -2.18 7.33 -11.08
C ILE A 173 -2.48 6.05 -10.27
N SER A 174 -3.74 5.84 -9.86
CA SER A 174 -4.15 4.62 -9.15
C SER A 174 -3.86 3.37 -9.98
N TYR A 175 -4.24 3.35 -11.26
CA TYR A 175 -3.95 2.22 -12.12
C TYR A 175 -2.44 1.97 -12.24
N THR A 176 -1.61 3.00 -12.38
CA THR A 176 -0.14 2.80 -12.46
C THR A 176 0.46 2.20 -11.19
N ILE A 177 -0.14 2.42 -10.02
CA ILE A 177 0.23 1.72 -8.79
C ILE A 177 -0.19 0.24 -8.91
N ASP A 178 -1.45 -0.02 -9.29
CA ASP A 178 -1.99 -1.39 -9.38
C ASP A 178 -1.22 -2.27 -10.38
N ILE A 179 -0.79 -1.71 -11.52
CA ILE A 179 0.04 -2.42 -12.52
C ILE A 179 1.55 -2.27 -12.30
N ASN A 180 1.96 -1.69 -11.16
CA ASN A 180 3.35 -1.49 -10.78
C ASN A 180 4.23 -0.76 -11.83
N GLU A 181 3.63 0.17 -12.59
CA GLU A 181 4.32 0.98 -13.60
C GLU A 181 4.92 2.26 -12.98
N LEU A 182 5.87 2.06 -12.06
CA LEU A 182 6.41 3.14 -11.21
C LEU A 182 7.12 4.26 -12.00
N THR A 183 7.65 3.95 -13.19
CA THR A 183 8.24 4.97 -14.08
C THR A 183 7.18 5.91 -14.64
N LEU A 184 6.03 5.37 -15.08
CA LEU A 184 4.92 6.19 -15.54
C LEU A 184 4.29 6.93 -14.36
N PHE A 185 4.04 6.25 -13.24
CA PHE A 185 3.56 6.83 -11.98
C PHE A 185 4.37 8.08 -11.60
N SER A 186 5.71 8.00 -11.58
CA SER A 186 6.58 9.14 -11.24
C SER A 186 6.35 10.35 -12.15
N LYS A 187 6.23 10.13 -13.46
CA LYS A 187 5.93 11.21 -14.43
C LYS A 187 4.54 11.81 -14.19
N LEU A 188 3.54 10.98 -13.90
CA LEU A 188 2.17 11.42 -13.61
C LEU A 188 2.10 12.22 -12.30
N VAL A 189 2.85 11.84 -11.27
CA VAL A 189 2.96 12.61 -10.03
C VAL A 189 3.57 13.99 -10.31
N CYS A 190 4.56 14.11 -11.19
CA CYS A 190 5.08 15.43 -11.62
C CYS A 190 4.00 16.29 -12.31
N ILE A 191 3.19 15.70 -13.18
CA ILE A 191 2.05 16.39 -13.81
C ILE A 191 1.04 16.81 -12.73
N TRP A 192 0.71 15.91 -11.80
CA TRP A 192 -0.21 16.20 -10.70
C TRP A 192 0.29 17.37 -9.84
N LYS A 193 1.56 17.34 -9.41
CA LYS A 193 2.22 18.42 -8.65
C LYS A 193 2.11 19.76 -9.37
N SER A 194 2.26 19.79 -10.69
CA SER A 194 2.15 21.03 -11.49
C SER A 194 0.74 21.61 -11.56
N ASN A 195 -0.28 20.79 -11.30
CA ASN A 195 -1.69 21.18 -11.28
C ASN A 195 -2.22 21.50 -9.87
N VAL A 196 -1.44 21.20 -8.81
CA VAL A 196 -1.80 21.55 -7.43
C VAL A 196 -1.75 23.07 -7.27
N LYS A 197 -2.91 23.68 -7.02
CA LYS A 197 -3.05 25.12 -6.83
C LYS A 197 -2.62 25.57 -5.42
N GLU A 198 -2.88 24.72 -4.43
CA GLU A 198 -2.60 24.98 -3.02
C GLU A 198 -2.12 23.71 -2.33
N TRP A 199 -1.04 23.84 -1.55
CA TRP A 199 -0.47 22.74 -0.75
C TRP A 199 -1.14 22.69 0.62
N ASP A 200 -2.43 22.41 0.64
CA ASP A 200 -3.20 22.13 1.85
C ASP A 200 -2.88 20.74 2.43
N LYS A 201 -3.48 20.42 3.59
CA LYS A 201 -3.27 19.15 4.30
C LYS A 201 -3.60 17.94 3.41
N ASN A 202 -4.71 18.00 2.66
CA ASN A 202 -5.14 16.91 1.78
C ASN A 202 -4.14 16.65 0.64
N ASN A 203 -3.67 17.71 -0.03
CA ASN A 203 -2.68 17.58 -1.10
C ASN A 203 -1.31 17.15 -0.56
N LEU A 204 -0.92 17.59 0.64
CA LEU A 204 0.32 17.15 1.27
C LEU A 204 0.25 15.67 1.72
N ASP A 205 -0.87 15.21 2.29
CA ASP A 205 -1.06 13.80 2.64
C ASP A 205 -1.07 12.90 1.40
N LYS A 206 -1.69 13.38 0.32
CA LYS A 206 -1.65 12.70 -0.99
C LYS A 206 -0.24 12.66 -1.58
N LEU A 207 0.52 13.77 -1.51
CA LEU A 207 1.92 13.79 -1.92
C LEU A 207 2.76 12.83 -1.08
N LYS A 208 2.54 12.79 0.24
CA LYS A 208 3.22 11.87 1.17
C LYS A 208 2.98 10.41 0.79
N TYR A 209 1.74 10.06 0.43
CA TYR A 209 1.42 8.74 -0.12
C TYR A 209 2.21 8.49 -1.41
N TYR A 210 2.20 9.43 -2.36
CA TYR A 210 2.88 9.26 -3.65
C TYR A 210 4.40 9.13 -3.56
N VAL A 211 5.08 9.96 -2.77
CA VAL A 211 6.54 9.90 -2.64
C VAL A 211 7.01 8.62 -1.95
N SER A 212 6.14 7.93 -1.21
CA SER A 212 6.46 6.63 -0.61
C SER A 212 6.72 5.54 -1.66
N PHE A 213 6.15 5.66 -2.86
CA PHE A 213 6.39 4.74 -3.99
C PHE A 213 7.60 5.12 -4.86
N ILE A 214 8.01 6.41 -4.85
CA ILE A 214 9.13 6.91 -5.67
C ILE A 214 10.46 6.89 -4.90
N GLU A 215 10.42 6.62 -3.59
CA GLU A 215 11.56 6.67 -2.68
C GLU A 215 12.29 8.03 -2.67
N ASP A 216 11.57 9.12 -2.98
CA ASP A 216 12.09 10.49 -2.94
C ASP A 216 12.14 11.01 -1.50
N LYS A 217 13.25 10.70 -0.82
CA LYS A 217 13.50 11.07 0.57
C LYS A 217 13.50 12.58 0.83
N GLU A 218 13.91 13.39 -0.14
CA GLU A 218 13.99 14.84 0.01
C GLU A 218 12.60 15.47 -0.08
N SER A 219 11.80 15.08 -1.08
CA SER A 219 10.40 15.52 -1.17
C SER A 219 9.57 15.05 0.03
N LEU A 220 9.79 13.82 0.53
CA LEU A 220 9.10 13.32 1.72
C LEU A 220 9.47 14.13 2.98
N LEU A 221 10.75 14.51 3.12
CA LEU A 221 11.21 15.36 4.21
C LEU A 221 10.52 16.72 4.20
N GLU A 222 10.51 17.40 3.06
CA GLU A 222 9.86 18.72 2.94
C GLU A 222 8.34 18.64 3.14
N THR A 223 7.71 17.56 2.66
CA THR A 223 6.27 17.33 2.85
C THR A 223 5.92 17.14 4.33
N ASN A 224 6.65 16.26 5.04
CA ASN A 224 6.40 16.03 6.46
C ASN A 224 6.74 17.25 7.32
N LYS A 225 7.73 18.06 6.92
CA LYS A 225 8.02 19.35 7.55
C LYS A 225 6.80 20.28 7.47
N LYS A 226 6.22 20.46 6.28
CA LYS A 226 5.05 21.33 6.08
C LYS A 226 3.84 20.85 6.87
N LEU A 227 3.55 19.55 6.86
CA LEU A 227 2.47 18.96 7.67
C LEU A 227 2.65 19.22 9.17
N PHE A 228 3.90 19.12 9.66
CA PHE A 228 4.21 19.46 11.04
C PHE A 228 4.04 20.96 11.34
N GLU A 229 4.51 21.84 10.46
CA GLU A 229 4.33 23.28 10.59
C GLU A 229 2.86 23.69 10.57
N MET A 230 2.03 23.07 9.73
CA MET A 230 0.57 23.28 9.70
C MET A 230 -0.08 22.87 11.02
N ALA A 231 0.26 21.68 11.55
CA ALA A 231 -0.30 21.22 12.83
C ALA A 231 0.01 22.19 13.98
N LEU A 232 1.19 22.82 13.96
CA LEU A 232 1.55 23.88 14.92
C LEU A 232 0.76 25.17 14.71
N GLN A 233 0.61 25.62 13.46
CA GLN A 233 -0.08 26.87 13.11
C GLN A 233 -1.57 26.80 13.43
N GLU A 234 -2.19 25.64 13.20
CA GLU A 234 -3.61 25.37 13.46
C GLU A 234 -3.88 25.10 14.95
N ASN A 235 -2.84 25.08 15.79
CA ASN A 235 -2.90 24.79 17.22
C ASN A 235 -3.66 23.47 17.49
N GLU A 236 -3.32 22.46 16.71
CA GLU A 236 -3.89 21.11 16.81
C GLU A 236 -3.59 20.48 18.18
N SER A 237 -4.27 19.36 18.48
CA SER A 237 -4.02 18.64 19.73
C SER A 237 -2.56 18.15 19.86
N ASN A 238 -2.08 17.91 21.09
CA ASN A 238 -0.75 17.32 21.30
C ASN A 238 -0.57 16.00 20.53
N TRP A 239 -1.63 15.22 20.38
CA TRP A 239 -1.60 13.98 19.60
C TRP A 239 -1.27 14.25 18.13
N GLU A 240 -1.98 15.18 17.49
CA GLU A 240 -1.78 15.53 16.08
C GLU A 240 -0.40 16.17 15.85
N ILE A 241 0.01 17.10 16.72
CA ILE A 241 1.34 17.73 16.65
C ILE A 241 2.44 16.67 16.73
N VAL A 242 2.36 15.74 17.70
CA VAL A 242 3.40 14.73 17.88
C VAL A 242 3.34 13.65 16.81
N SER A 243 2.16 13.33 16.27
CA SER A 243 2.00 12.43 15.13
C SER A 243 2.70 12.98 13.88
N ALA A 244 2.49 14.26 13.59
CA ALA A 244 3.18 14.97 12.51
C ALA A 244 4.70 15.07 12.79
N LEU A 245 5.09 15.39 14.02
CA LEU A 245 6.50 15.41 14.46
C LEU A 245 7.17 14.05 14.24
N ASN A 246 6.55 12.95 14.63
CA ASN A 246 7.10 11.60 14.44
C ASN A 246 7.37 11.30 12.95
N SER A 247 6.46 11.68 12.06
CA SER A 247 6.66 11.53 10.60
C SER A 247 7.83 12.38 10.10
N TYR A 248 7.96 13.60 10.62
CA TYR A 248 9.06 14.49 10.27
C TYR A 248 10.41 14.00 10.81
N LEU A 249 10.47 13.55 12.07
CA LEU A 249 11.66 12.95 12.69
C LEU A 249 12.14 11.73 11.90
N LYS A 250 11.23 10.85 11.50
CA LYS A 250 11.58 9.71 10.64
C LYS A 250 12.25 10.19 9.34
N SER A 251 11.69 11.20 8.69
CA SER A 251 12.25 11.74 7.45
C SER A 251 13.62 12.41 7.67
N LEU A 252 13.81 13.10 8.81
CA LEU A 252 15.10 13.69 9.17
C LEU A 252 16.17 12.62 9.37
N ILE A 253 15.84 11.55 10.09
CA ILE A 253 16.72 10.39 10.31
C ILE A 253 17.06 9.70 8.99
N ASP A 254 16.06 9.47 8.12
CA ASP A 254 16.26 8.86 6.80
C ASP A 254 17.15 9.73 5.86
N ASN A 255 17.30 11.02 6.18
CA ASN A 255 18.16 12.00 5.51
C ASN A 255 19.42 12.37 6.34
N ASN A 256 19.77 11.58 7.36
CA ASN A 256 20.95 11.76 8.21
C ASN A 256 21.03 13.12 8.96
N LYS A 257 19.88 13.76 9.24
CA LYS A 257 19.79 15.05 9.94
C LYS A 257 19.57 14.86 11.45
N TYR A 258 20.45 14.11 12.11
CA TYR A 258 20.28 13.64 13.49
C TYR A 258 20.25 14.76 14.53
N ASP A 259 21.21 15.70 14.48
CA ASP A 259 21.29 16.80 15.45
C ASP A 259 20.01 17.65 15.44
N TYR A 260 19.49 17.93 14.24
CA TYR A 260 18.27 18.71 14.09
C TYR A 260 17.03 17.92 14.54
N ALA A 261 17.00 16.60 14.31
CA ALA A 261 15.94 15.74 14.83
C ALA A 261 15.91 15.77 16.37
N TRP A 262 17.07 15.73 17.04
CA TRP A 262 17.12 15.87 18.50
C TRP A 262 16.64 17.25 18.96
N GLN A 263 17.10 18.32 18.32
CA GLN A 263 16.66 19.69 18.64
C GLN A 263 15.13 19.82 18.61
N LEU A 264 14.45 19.17 17.67
CA LEU A 264 12.99 19.15 17.62
C LEU A 264 12.37 18.35 18.78
N ILE A 265 12.90 17.17 19.12
CA ILE A 265 12.41 16.42 20.30
C ILE A 265 12.56 17.27 21.55
N SER A 266 13.72 17.87 21.78
CA SER A 266 13.99 18.73 22.94
C SER A 266 13.07 19.96 22.97
N LYS A 267 12.86 20.62 21.82
CA LYS A 267 11.99 21.79 21.71
C LYS A 267 10.52 21.47 22.02
N TYR A 268 10.02 20.31 21.57
CA TYR A 268 8.62 19.90 21.72
C TYR A 268 8.40 18.88 22.83
N MET A 269 9.35 18.77 23.77
CA MET A 269 9.32 17.82 24.89
C MET A 269 8.02 17.91 25.71
N ASN A 270 7.49 19.10 25.93
CA ASN A 270 6.23 19.29 26.66
C ASN A 270 5.03 18.72 25.89
N ASN A 271 4.94 18.94 24.57
CA ASN A 271 3.89 18.36 23.75
C ASN A 271 3.99 16.83 23.74
N ILE A 272 5.22 16.30 23.66
CA ILE A 272 5.53 14.87 23.67
C ILE A 272 5.09 14.22 24.99
N LYS A 273 5.47 14.78 26.14
CA LYS A 273 5.14 14.19 27.44
C LYS A 273 3.64 14.27 27.76
N ASN A 274 2.96 15.33 27.30
CA ASN A 274 1.56 15.58 27.58
C ASN A 274 0.60 15.00 26.51
N ILE A 275 0.99 13.95 25.79
CA ILE A 275 0.07 13.23 24.89
C ILE A 275 -0.86 12.34 25.72
N GLN A 276 -2.16 12.43 25.48
CA GLN A 276 -3.20 11.61 26.13
C GLN A 276 -3.04 11.54 27.65
N ASP A 277 -3.09 12.69 28.32
CA ASP A 277 -3.06 12.79 29.79
C ASP A 277 -1.83 12.08 30.41
N ASP A 278 -0.64 12.38 29.90
CA ASP A 278 0.65 11.88 30.38
C ASP A 278 0.90 10.37 30.17
N ASN A 279 0.14 9.72 29.29
CA ASN A 279 0.32 8.31 28.94
C ASN A 279 1.35 8.06 27.83
N PHE A 280 2.26 9.01 27.58
CA PHE A 280 3.22 8.99 26.48
C PHE A 280 3.96 7.64 26.33
N TYR A 281 4.46 7.08 27.42
CA TYR A 281 5.22 5.83 27.41
C TYR A 281 4.37 4.57 27.15
N ASP A 282 3.06 4.65 27.36
CA ASP A 282 2.16 3.51 27.28
C ASP A 282 1.46 3.38 25.92
N ILE A 283 1.59 4.39 25.06
CA ILE A 283 0.98 4.43 23.72
C ILE A 283 1.99 4.21 22.61
N ASN A 284 1.53 3.70 21.46
CA ASN A 284 2.42 3.42 20.32
C ASN A 284 3.14 4.67 19.80
N LEU A 285 2.47 5.83 19.79
CA LEU A 285 3.09 7.06 19.31
C LEU A 285 4.33 7.44 20.14
N GLY A 286 4.25 7.35 21.48
CA GLY A 286 5.42 7.65 22.31
C GLY A 286 6.51 6.60 22.23
N ARG A 287 6.15 5.33 22.05
CA ARG A 287 7.12 4.26 21.73
C ARG A 287 7.88 4.54 20.44
N TYR A 288 7.22 5.10 19.42
CA TYR A 288 7.89 5.51 18.19
C TYR A 288 8.85 6.67 18.42
N ILE A 289 8.48 7.67 19.22
CA ILE A 289 9.39 8.78 19.55
C ILE A 289 10.65 8.28 20.29
N ILE A 290 10.51 7.33 21.23
CA ILE A 290 11.68 6.71 21.88
C ILE A 290 12.53 5.95 20.86
N GLU A 291 11.90 5.22 19.94
CA GLU A 291 12.62 4.53 18.86
C GLU A 291 13.42 5.52 18.00
N ARG A 292 12.84 6.68 17.66
CA ARG A 292 13.54 7.75 16.92
C ARG A 292 14.69 8.34 17.74
N ALA A 293 14.50 8.56 19.03
CA ALA A 293 15.58 9.02 19.90
C ALA A 293 16.75 8.02 19.94
N ALA A 294 16.47 6.71 19.99
CA ALA A 294 17.51 5.68 19.89
C ALA A 294 18.23 5.71 18.53
N ASP A 295 17.48 5.85 17.43
CA ASP A 295 18.06 5.98 16.09
C ASP A 295 18.98 7.20 15.96
N ILE A 296 18.62 8.32 16.59
CA ILE A 296 19.43 9.53 16.66
C ILE A 296 20.71 9.27 17.47
N MET A 297 20.58 8.68 18.66
CA MET A 297 21.70 8.40 19.56
C MET A 297 22.79 7.56 18.90
N PHE A 298 22.42 6.57 18.07
CA PHE A 298 23.39 5.74 17.36
C PHE A 298 24.28 6.51 16.38
N ASN A 299 23.88 7.72 15.98
CA ASN A 299 24.51 8.46 14.89
C ASN A 299 25.06 9.83 15.30
N ILE A 300 24.84 10.26 16.54
CA ILE A 300 25.46 11.46 17.12
C ILE A 300 26.86 11.09 17.66
N LYS A 301 27.75 12.09 17.77
CA LYS A 301 29.13 11.94 18.25
C LYS A 301 29.47 12.98 19.33
N ASP A 302 28.47 13.38 20.09
CA ASP A 302 28.56 14.41 21.12
C ASP A 302 28.15 13.85 22.47
N ASP A 303 29.10 13.69 23.38
CA ASP A 303 28.91 13.04 24.69
C ASP A 303 27.85 13.73 25.56
N GLU A 304 27.65 15.05 25.40
CA GLU A 304 26.64 15.79 26.17
C GLU A 304 25.24 15.48 25.64
N THR A 305 25.05 15.60 24.33
CA THR A 305 23.80 15.25 23.63
C THR A 305 23.46 13.77 23.82
N GLU A 306 24.43 12.85 23.77
CA GLU A 306 24.20 11.43 24.04
C GLU A 306 23.62 11.20 25.44
N LYS A 307 24.10 11.91 26.46
CA LYS A 307 23.58 11.81 27.83
C LYS A 307 22.17 12.37 27.94
N GLU A 308 21.88 13.48 27.27
CA GLU A 308 20.53 14.05 27.22
C GLU A 308 19.54 13.07 26.57
N ILE A 309 19.92 12.51 25.43
CA ILE A 309 19.11 11.52 24.71
C ILE A 309 18.91 10.28 25.59
N TRP A 310 19.96 9.80 26.24
CA TRP A 310 19.87 8.66 27.14
C TRP A 310 18.93 8.90 28.31
N ALA A 311 18.98 10.09 28.92
CA ALA A 311 18.08 10.46 30.01
C ALA A 311 16.60 10.39 29.55
N PHE A 312 16.32 10.80 28.31
CA PHE A 312 14.99 10.69 27.72
C PHE A 312 14.58 9.24 27.41
N ILE A 313 15.45 8.45 26.77
CA ILE A 313 15.18 7.05 26.38
C ILE A 313 14.97 6.16 27.62
N SER A 314 15.77 6.38 28.67
CA SER A 314 15.79 5.53 29.86
C SER A 314 14.64 5.82 30.84
N GLU A 315 14.02 7.00 30.78
CA GLU A 315 12.93 7.43 31.66
C GLU A 315 11.80 6.38 31.82
N PRO A 316 11.21 5.79 30.76
CA PRO A 316 10.18 4.76 30.93
C PRO A 316 10.71 3.53 31.66
N PHE A 317 11.94 3.10 31.36
CA PHE A 317 12.57 1.93 31.96
C PHE A 317 13.03 2.15 33.40
N THR A 318 13.09 3.40 33.87
CA THR A 318 13.26 3.68 35.31
C THR A 318 11.95 3.65 36.08
N ASN A 319 10.82 3.85 35.39
CA ASN A 319 9.48 3.89 35.95
C ASN A 319 8.67 2.62 35.62
N LYS A 320 7.38 2.63 35.96
CA LYS A 320 6.44 1.59 35.52
C LYS A 320 5.97 1.94 34.12
N HIS A 321 6.04 0.98 33.20
CA HIS A 321 5.59 1.13 31.82
C HIS A 321 4.92 -0.16 31.32
N SER A 322 4.14 -0.04 30.25
CA SER A 322 3.61 -1.16 29.48
C SER A 322 4.69 -1.84 28.64
N SER A 323 4.42 -3.05 28.16
CA SER A 323 5.35 -3.79 27.30
C SER A 323 5.63 -3.06 25.98
N PHE A 324 6.89 -3.08 25.55
CA PHE A 324 7.30 -2.58 24.24
C PHE A 324 7.37 -3.71 23.19
N TYR A 325 7.37 -3.33 21.91
CA TYR A 325 7.64 -4.29 20.83
C TYR A 325 9.12 -4.66 20.80
N ILE A 326 9.43 -5.88 20.35
CA ILE A 326 10.76 -6.51 20.42
C ILE A 326 11.87 -5.61 19.87
N LYS A 327 11.65 -5.00 18.71
CA LYS A 327 12.63 -4.11 18.06
C LYS A 327 13.01 -2.88 18.90
N LEU A 328 12.09 -2.35 19.71
CA LEU A 328 12.42 -1.22 20.59
C LEU A 328 13.36 -1.65 21.71
N TYR A 329 13.13 -2.82 22.31
CA TYR A 329 14.05 -3.37 23.31
C TYR A 329 15.46 -3.56 22.76
N GLU A 330 15.58 -4.10 21.54
CA GLU A 330 16.88 -4.31 20.87
C GLU A 330 17.63 -3.00 20.71
N LYS A 331 16.95 -1.94 20.23
CA LYS A 331 17.56 -0.62 20.09
C LYS A 331 17.97 -0.03 21.43
N VAL A 332 17.12 -0.09 22.46
CA VAL A 332 17.47 0.49 23.76
C VAL A 332 18.62 -0.27 24.43
N LEU A 333 18.72 -1.59 24.23
CA LEU A 333 19.88 -2.37 24.70
C LEU A 333 21.19 -1.92 24.05
N LEU A 334 21.17 -1.59 22.76
CA LEU A 334 22.33 -0.99 22.08
C LEU A 334 22.66 0.39 22.66
N CYS A 335 21.66 1.20 23.00
CA CYS A 335 21.90 2.47 23.70
C CYS A 335 22.55 2.24 25.07
N CYS A 336 22.16 1.21 25.83
CA CYS A 336 22.82 0.87 27.10
C CYS A 336 24.31 0.58 26.91
N ASP A 337 24.69 -0.11 25.84
CA ASP A 337 26.10 -0.41 25.53
C ASP A 337 26.90 0.87 25.25
N ILE A 338 26.30 1.83 24.52
CA ILE A 338 26.93 3.12 24.22
C ILE A 338 27.27 3.88 25.51
N VAL A 339 26.33 3.99 26.44
CA VAL A 339 26.52 4.74 27.70
C VAL A 339 27.11 3.90 28.83
N LYS A 340 27.29 2.60 28.61
CA LYS A 340 27.78 1.62 29.61
C LYS A 340 26.90 1.55 30.87
N ASP A 341 25.57 1.59 30.71
CA ASP A 341 24.61 1.45 31.82
C ASP A 341 24.27 -0.04 32.07
N GLU A 342 25.19 -0.75 32.72
CA GLU A 342 25.04 -2.18 33.03
C GLU A 342 23.80 -2.48 33.89
N LYS A 343 23.42 -1.55 34.76
CA LYS A 343 22.27 -1.74 35.66
C LYS A 343 20.98 -1.78 34.87
N LEU A 344 20.76 -0.80 34.00
CA LEU A 344 19.56 -0.74 33.19
C LEU A 344 19.56 -1.82 32.10
N GLN A 345 20.72 -2.10 31.49
CA GLN A 345 20.89 -3.18 30.53
C GLN A 345 20.40 -4.52 31.08
N ASN A 346 20.78 -4.87 32.31
CA ASN A 346 20.36 -6.10 32.97
C ASN A 346 18.84 -6.15 33.23
N LYS A 347 18.22 -5.02 33.56
CA LYS A 347 16.76 -4.92 33.75
C LYS A 347 16.05 -5.13 32.41
N ILE A 348 16.42 -4.34 31.40
CA ILE A 348 15.82 -4.36 30.06
C ILE A 348 16.00 -5.73 29.40
N SER A 349 17.15 -6.38 29.55
CA SER A 349 17.40 -7.74 29.03
C SER A 349 16.41 -8.78 29.58
N LYS A 350 16.05 -8.68 30.88
CA LYS A 350 15.08 -9.61 31.48
C LYS A 350 13.68 -9.39 30.92
N GLU A 351 13.29 -8.14 30.71
CA GLU A 351 12.00 -7.78 30.12
C GLU A 351 11.92 -8.22 28.65
N TYR A 352 12.96 -7.95 27.87
CA TYR A 352 13.11 -8.42 26.48
C TYR A 352 12.90 -9.94 26.37
N GLN A 353 13.58 -10.73 27.20
CA GLN A 353 13.43 -12.20 27.19
C GLN A 353 12.01 -12.66 27.56
N LYS A 354 11.29 -11.90 28.39
CA LYS A 354 9.90 -12.20 28.73
C LYS A 354 8.98 -11.95 27.54
N GLU A 355 9.13 -10.84 26.84
CA GLU A 355 8.34 -10.51 25.65
C GLU A 355 8.66 -11.43 24.46
N LEU A 356 9.93 -11.81 24.29
CA LEU A 356 10.37 -12.72 23.22
C LEU A 356 9.82 -14.15 23.39
N LYS A 357 9.58 -14.58 24.64
CA LYS A 357 8.88 -15.84 24.91
C LYS A 357 7.40 -15.75 24.54
N LYS A 358 6.75 -14.62 24.81
CA LYS A 358 5.35 -14.42 24.43
C LYS A 358 5.17 -14.45 22.92
N SER A 359 6.00 -13.72 22.16
CA SER A 359 5.88 -13.68 20.70
C SER A 359 6.02 -15.07 20.05
N LYS A 360 6.93 -15.91 20.55
CA LYS A 360 7.09 -17.31 20.11
C LYS A 360 5.88 -18.20 20.43
N ILE A 361 5.15 -17.92 21.50
CA ILE A 361 3.93 -18.65 21.84
C ILE A 361 2.82 -18.29 20.84
N TYR A 362 2.66 -17.02 20.49
CA TYR A 362 1.67 -16.59 19.48
C TYR A 362 1.96 -17.19 18.10
N LEU A 363 3.22 -17.19 17.65
CA LEU A 363 3.63 -17.82 16.38
C LEU A 363 3.40 -19.34 16.32
N ASN A 364 3.33 -20.02 17.47
CA ASN A 364 3.04 -21.45 17.53
C ASN A 364 1.53 -21.75 17.59
N ILE A 365 0.72 -20.80 18.04
CA ILE A 365 -0.75 -20.93 18.06
C ILE A 365 -1.31 -20.69 16.65
N ASP A 366 -0.75 -19.72 15.91
CA ASP A 366 -1.15 -19.44 14.52
C ASP A 366 -0.77 -20.55 13.53
N LYS A 367 0.08 -21.50 13.94
CA LYS A 367 0.39 -22.73 13.16
C LYS A 367 -0.52 -23.92 13.49
N GLN A 368 -1.40 -23.79 14.48
CA GLN A 368 -2.29 -24.86 14.95
C GLN A 368 -3.77 -24.58 14.72
N LEU A 369 -4.10 -23.41 14.18
CA LEU A 369 -5.41 -23.03 13.63
C LEU A 369 -5.31 -23.02 12.11
#